data_AF-A0A1D1VNW7-F1
#
_entry.id   AF-A0A1D1VNW7-F1
#
_cell.length_a   1.000
_cell.length_b   1.000
_cell.length_c   1.000
_cell.angle_alpha   90.00
_cell.angle_beta   90.00
_cell.angle_gamma   90.00
#
_symmetry.space_group_name_H-M   'P 1'
#
loop_
_entity.id
_entity.type
_entity.pdbx_description
1 polymer ?
#
loop_
_entity_poly.entity_id
_entity_poly.type
_entity_poly.pdbx_seq_one_letter_code
_entity_poly.pdbx_strand_id
1 'polypeptide(L)'
;MPPLRPRIPLTACPTNFRDLMEQCWDERPELRPSFPRIKDTLWKILGKSGENIVDHLIKAMEKRAMELEHEAEEQTRQFMEEKQRSENIIGQMLPKSIASALTKGDTILPDTFSSTTVYFSDINGFTELIAAAHTPVETIFVMNTLYNTCDTLIEKHDVFKVETVKDAYLLVSGLPTRNGNPLRPVR
;
A
#
# COMPACT_ATOMS: atom_id res chain seq x y z
N MET A 1 24.96 0.00 41.30
CA MET A 1 24.10 0.23 40.11
C MET A 1 22.84 0.92 40.62
N PRO A 2 22.48 2.11 40.14
CA PRO A 2 21.27 2.77 40.63
C PRO A 2 20.03 1.94 40.25
N PRO A 3 19.02 1.86 41.12
CA PRO A 3 17.82 1.08 40.85
C PRO A 3 17.10 1.63 39.61
N LEU A 4 16.83 0.74 38.63
CA LEU A 4 16.06 1.05 37.44
C LEU A 4 14.60 1.30 37.85
N ARG A 5 14.20 2.58 37.90
CA ARG A 5 12.81 2.96 38.17
C ARG A 5 12.22 3.74 36.99
N PRO A 6 10.97 3.46 36.59
CA PRO A 6 10.31 4.20 35.52
C PRO A 6 10.17 5.68 35.89
N ARG A 7 10.52 6.58 34.98
CA ARG A 7 10.18 8.00 35.13
C ARG A 7 8.68 8.18 34.88
N ILE A 8 7.94 8.66 35.89
CA ILE A 8 6.51 8.94 35.76
C ILE A 8 6.34 10.38 35.23
N PRO A 9 5.80 10.59 34.02
CA PRO A 9 5.55 11.93 33.48
C PRO A 9 4.59 12.72 34.38
N LEU A 10 4.80 14.03 34.55
CA LEU A 10 3.96 14.91 35.40
C LEU A 10 2.48 14.90 34.99
N THR A 11 2.19 14.57 33.74
CA THR A 11 0.85 14.49 33.14
C THR A 11 0.18 13.12 33.28
N ALA A 12 0.89 12.08 33.72
CA ALA A 12 0.39 10.71 33.71
C ALA A 12 -0.54 10.36 34.89
N CYS A 13 -0.38 11.04 36.04
CA CYS A 13 -1.19 10.77 37.23
C CYS A 13 -1.25 11.97 38.20
N PRO A 14 -2.30 12.07 39.03
CA PRO A 14 -2.40 13.06 40.10
C PRO A 14 -1.23 12.98 41.10
N THR A 15 -0.87 14.11 41.73
CA THR A 15 0.28 14.23 42.66
C THR A 15 0.24 13.20 43.79
N ASN A 16 -0.94 12.95 44.36
CA ASN A 16 -1.09 12.00 45.48
C ASN A 16 -0.69 10.55 45.11
N PHE A 17 -0.94 10.13 43.85
CA PHE A 17 -0.53 8.81 43.38
C PHE A 17 0.97 8.74 43.15
N ARG A 18 1.55 9.84 42.64
CA ARG A 18 2.99 9.97 42.44
C ARG A 18 3.73 9.90 43.76
N ASP A 19 3.29 10.65 44.76
CA ASP A 19 3.90 10.70 46.09
C ASP A 19 3.85 9.31 46.76
N LEU A 20 2.75 8.58 46.61
CA LEU A 20 2.63 7.21 47.10
C LEU A 20 3.59 6.26 46.36
N MET A 21 3.72 6.38 45.04
CA MET A 21 4.65 5.57 44.24
C MET A 21 6.11 5.86 44.60
N GLU A 22 6.46 7.14 44.79
CA GLU A 22 7.81 7.56 45.21
C GLU A 22 8.16 7.06 46.61
N GLN A 23 7.21 7.06 47.56
CA GLN A 23 7.38 6.47 48.89
C GLN A 23 7.54 4.95 48.84
N CYS A 24 6.80 4.25 47.97
CA CYS A 24 6.99 2.81 47.75
C CYS A 24 8.37 2.49 47.15
N TRP A 25 8.95 3.47 46.47
CA TRP A 25 10.27 3.39 45.87
C TRP A 25 11.38 3.88 46.81
N ASP A 26 11.20 4.08 48.11
CA ASP A 26 12.32 4.52 48.96
C ASP A 26 13.53 3.55 48.89
N GLU A 27 14.76 4.07 48.83
CA GLU A 27 15.97 3.24 48.81
C GLU A 27 16.14 2.45 50.11
N ARG A 28 15.66 3.00 51.22
CA ARG A 28 15.71 2.42 52.55
C ARG A 28 14.47 1.54 52.77
N PRO A 29 14.61 0.21 52.94
CA PRO A 29 13.49 -0.70 53.12
C PRO A 29 12.57 -0.31 54.29
N GLU A 30 13.12 0.27 55.35
CA GLU A 30 12.41 0.69 56.54
C GLU A 30 11.55 1.95 56.37
N LEU A 31 11.84 2.78 55.36
CA LEU A 31 11.06 3.98 55.06
C LEU A 31 9.89 3.69 54.11
N ARG A 32 9.90 2.53 53.46
CA ARG A 32 8.80 2.12 52.60
C ARG A 32 7.54 1.87 53.43
N PRO A 33 6.38 2.37 53.00
CA PRO A 33 5.12 2.08 53.66
C PRO A 33 4.84 0.56 53.60
N SER A 34 4.26 0.03 54.68
CA SER A 34 3.81 -1.36 54.71
C SER A 34 2.61 -1.56 53.76
N PHE A 35 2.43 -2.78 53.23
CA PHE A 35 1.29 -3.10 52.37
C PHE A 35 -0.08 -2.67 52.94
N PRO A 36 -0.37 -2.82 54.25
CA PRO A 36 -1.60 -2.31 54.84
C PRO A 36 -1.72 -0.77 54.75
N ARG A 37 -0.63 -0.03 55.01
CA ARG A 37 -0.61 1.44 54.88
C ARG A 37 -0.72 1.90 53.43
N ILE A 38 -0.12 1.17 52.48
CA ILE A 38 -0.28 1.44 51.04
C ILE A 38 -1.74 1.31 50.67
N LYS A 39 -2.39 0.19 51.06
CA LYS A 39 -3.81 -0.05 50.79
C LYS A 39 -4.68 1.04 51.40
N ASP A 40 -4.48 1.40 52.66
CA ASP A 40 -5.27 2.46 53.31
C ASP A 40 -5.07 3.84 52.65
N THR A 41 -3.84 4.16 52.24
CA THR A 41 -3.52 5.43 51.59
C THR A 41 -4.12 5.47 50.19
N LEU A 42 -4.03 4.36 49.45
CA LEU A 42 -4.66 4.20 48.14
C LEU A 42 -6.19 4.38 48.24
N TRP A 43 -6.84 3.77 49.23
CA TRP A 43 -8.28 3.90 49.45
C TRP A 43 -8.69 5.29 49.96
N LYS A 44 -7.81 6.00 50.68
CA LYS A 44 -8.03 7.41 51.05
C LYS A 44 -7.92 8.35 49.86
N ILE A 45 -6.98 8.09 48.94
CA ILE A 45 -6.80 8.88 47.72
C ILE A 45 -7.95 8.61 46.72
N LEU A 46 -8.42 7.36 46.64
CA LEU A 46 -9.50 6.94 45.73
C LEU A 46 -10.91 7.19 46.28
N GLY A 47 -11.06 7.43 47.59
CA GLY A 47 -12.36 7.47 48.27
C GLY A 47 -13.03 6.08 48.33
N LYS A 48 -14.14 5.95 49.08
CA LYS A 48 -14.94 4.71 49.20
C LYS A 48 -15.63 4.26 47.89
N SER A 49 -15.21 4.77 46.74
CA SER A 49 -15.81 4.54 45.42
C SER A 49 -14.74 4.09 44.41
N GLY A 50 -13.95 3.07 44.79
CA GLY A 50 -12.94 2.46 43.92
C GLY A 50 -13.52 1.84 42.64
N GLU A 51 -14.82 1.54 42.62
CA GLU A 51 -15.53 1.05 41.42
C GLU A 51 -15.54 2.10 40.29
N ASN A 52 -15.87 3.37 40.58
CA ASN A 52 -16.08 4.38 39.53
C ASN A 52 -14.81 4.77 38.74
N ILE A 53 -13.62 4.76 39.36
CA ILE A 53 -12.37 5.16 38.70
C ILE A 53 -11.79 4.02 37.87
N VAL A 54 -11.84 2.79 38.40
CA VAL A 54 -11.41 1.60 37.65
C VAL A 54 -12.32 1.40 36.45
N ASP A 55 -13.63 1.60 36.60
CA ASP A 55 -14.58 1.59 35.50
C ASP A 55 -14.30 2.70 34.47
N HIS A 56 -13.93 3.90 34.91
CA HIS A 56 -13.53 4.98 33.99
C HIS A 56 -12.23 4.64 33.26
N LEU A 57 -11.26 3.99 33.92
CA LEU A 57 -10.02 3.54 33.30
C LEU A 57 -10.29 2.44 32.27
N ILE A 58 -11.13 1.46 32.62
CA ILE A 58 -11.56 0.37 31.72
C ILE A 58 -12.26 0.97 30.51
N LYS A 59 -13.24 1.86 30.70
CA LYS A 59 -13.93 2.55 29.59
C LYS A 59 -12.97 3.36 28.73
N ALA A 60 -11.98 4.03 29.32
CA ALA A 60 -10.98 4.79 28.57
C ALA A 60 -10.03 3.87 27.77
N MET A 61 -9.68 2.71 28.33
CA MET A 61 -8.86 1.70 27.65
C MET A 61 -9.65 1.02 26.52
N GLU A 62 -10.90 0.65 26.75
CA GLU A 62 -11.81 0.10 25.72
C GLU A 62 -12.02 1.09 24.58
N LYS A 63 -12.25 2.37 24.89
CA LYS A 63 -12.37 3.42 23.88
C LYS A 63 -11.11 3.55 23.02
N ARG A 64 -9.93 3.55 23.64
CA ARG A 64 -8.66 3.59 22.90
C ARG A 64 -8.42 2.33 22.08
N ALA A 65 -8.77 1.15 22.61
CA ALA A 65 -8.66 -0.10 21.89
C ALA A 65 -9.55 -0.08 20.63
N MET A 66 -10.79 0.37 20.75
CA MET A 66 -11.73 0.53 19.65
C MET A 66 -11.25 1.58 18.63
N GLU A 67 -10.74 2.73 19.08
CA GLU A 67 -10.18 3.77 18.20
C GLU A 67 -8.98 3.23 17.40
N LEU A 68 -8.06 2.51 18.05
CA LEU A 68 -6.89 1.92 17.40
C LEU A 68 -7.27 0.79 16.44
N GLU A 69 -8.26 -0.03 16.79
CA GLU A 69 -8.77 -1.09 15.92
C GLU A 69 -9.39 -0.49 14.66
N HIS A 70 -10.26 0.52 14.82
CA HIS A 70 -10.83 1.25 13.69
C HIS A 70 -9.75 1.93 12.83
N GLU A 71 -8.74 2.56 13.45
CA GLU A 71 -7.62 3.16 12.71
C GLU A 71 -6.81 2.11 11.93
N ALA A 72 -6.54 0.95 12.54
CA ALA A 72 -5.84 -0.14 11.89
C ALA A 72 -6.64 -0.74 10.72
N GLU A 73 -7.95 -0.89 10.87
CA GLU A 73 -8.86 -1.32 9.80
C GLU A 73 -8.85 -0.33 8.63
N GLU A 74 -8.95 0.96 8.93
CA GLU A 74 -8.96 2.02 7.92
C GLU A 74 -7.62 2.11 7.17
N GLN A 75 -6.49 2.03 7.88
CA GLN A 75 -5.17 1.97 7.24
C GLN A 75 -5.02 0.72 6.37
N THR A 76 -5.49 -0.43 6.85
CA THR A 76 -5.47 -1.68 6.08
C THR A 76 -6.32 -1.56 4.81
N ARG A 77 -7.50 -0.94 4.90
CA ARG A 77 -8.37 -0.67 3.76
C ARG A 77 -7.69 0.22 2.72
N GLN A 78 -7.14 1.36 3.14
CA GLN A 78 -6.43 2.28 2.25
C GLN A 78 -5.22 1.62 1.59
N PHE A 79 -4.44 0.84 2.36
CA PHE A 79 -3.32 0.07 1.83
C PHE A 79 -3.77 -0.93 0.76
N MET A 80 -4.86 -1.65 1.00
CA MET A 80 -5.41 -2.62 0.04
C MET A 80 -5.91 -1.94 -1.24
N GLU A 81 -6.56 -0.77 -1.13
CA GLU A 81 -7.00 0.02 -2.28
C GLU A 81 -5.81 0.50 -3.12
N GLU A 82 -4.77 1.05 -2.49
CA GLU A 82 -3.57 1.52 -3.19
C GLU A 82 -2.78 0.36 -3.80
N LYS A 83 -2.71 -0.78 -3.09
CA LYS A 83 -2.12 -2.01 -3.62
C LYS A 83 -2.85 -2.48 -4.87
N GLN A 84 -4.18 -2.56 -4.84
CA GLN A 84 -4.97 -2.97 -6.00
C GLN A 84 -4.80 -2.01 -7.18
N ARG A 85 -4.74 -0.71 -6.91
CA ARG A 85 -4.48 0.32 -7.93
C ARG A 85 -3.11 0.14 -8.56
N SER A 86 -2.08 -0.10 -7.74
CA SER A 86 -0.71 -0.35 -8.20
C SER A 86 -0.64 -1.60 -9.08
N GLU A 87 -1.23 -2.71 -8.64
CA GLU A 87 -1.28 -3.97 -9.39
C GLU A 87 -1.99 -3.81 -10.74
N ASN A 88 -3.09 -3.06 -10.78
CA ASN A 88 -3.81 -2.78 -12.03
C ASN A 88 -2.96 -1.98 -13.03
N ILE A 89 -2.25 -0.95 -12.56
CA ILE A 89 -1.38 -0.13 -13.43
C ILE A 89 -0.22 -0.97 -13.98
N ILE A 90 0.44 -1.76 -13.13
CA ILE A 90 1.53 -2.65 -13.56
C ILE A 90 1.02 -3.67 -14.59
N GLY A 91 -0.17 -4.22 -14.37
CA GLY A 91 -0.80 -5.17 -15.30
C GLY A 91 -1.22 -4.55 -16.64
N GLN A 92 -1.41 -3.23 -16.72
CA GLN A 92 -1.67 -2.52 -17.98
C GLN A 92 -0.38 -2.20 -18.75
N MET A 93 0.74 -2.01 -18.06
CA MET A 93 2.03 -1.66 -18.69
C MET A 93 2.86 -2.88 -19.08
N LEU A 94 2.75 -3.97 -18.33
CA LEU A 94 3.61 -5.13 -18.48
C LEU A 94 2.79 -6.41 -18.67
N PRO A 95 3.34 -7.41 -19.38
CA PRO A 95 2.71 -8.70 -19.45
C PRO A 95 2.50 -9.33 -18.07
N LYS A 96 1.40 -10.09 -17.89
CA LYS A 96 0.98 -10.66 -16.60
C LYS A 96 2.07 -11.45 -15.87
N SER A 97 2.89 -12.21 -16.60
CA SER A 97 4.00 -13.00 -16.01
C SER A 97 5.07 -12.11 -15.38
N ILE A 98 5.44 -11.04 -16.08
CA ILE A 98 6.42 -10.02 -15.65
C ILE A 98 5.84 -9.20 -14.50
N ALA A 99 4.59 -8.75 -14.62
CA ALA A 99 3.89 -8.01 -13.58
C ALA A 99 3.84 -8.81 -12.26
N SER A 100 3.48 -10.09 -12.32
CA SER A 100 3.40 -10.95 -11.12
C SER A 100 4.77 -11.15 -10.45
N ALA A 101 5.84 -11.31 -11.24
CA ALA A 101 7.19 -11.43 -10.71
C ALA A 101 7.63 -10.12 -9.99
N LEU A 102 7.37 -8.96 -10.60
CA LEU A 102 7.70 -7.67 -9.99
C LEU A 102 6.92 -7.41 -8.71
N THR A 103 5.62 -7.73 -8.67
CA THR A 103 4.80 -7.59 -7.45
C THR A 103 5.29 -8.47 -6.30
N LYS A 104 5.94 -9.60 -6.60
CA LYS A 104 6.54 -10.49 -5.60
C LYS A 104 7.94 -10.06 -5.15
N GLY A 105 8.53 -9.06 -5.81
CA GLY A 105 9.92 -8.64 -5.57
C GLY A 105 10.96 -9.53 -6.26
N ASP A 106 10.55 -10.37 -7.21
CA ASP A 106 11.45 -11.24 -7.96
C ASP A 106 12.29 -10.42 -8.96
N THR A 107 13.55 -10.81 -9.14
CA THR A 107 14.42 -10.22 -10.15
C THR A 107 14.16 -10.89 -11.50
N ILE A 108 13.85 -10.10 -12.53
CA ILE A 108 13.60 -10.63 -13.88
C ILE A 108 14.93 -10.72 -14.64
N LEU A 109 15.31 -11.94 -15.01
CA LEU A 109 16.46 -12.18 -15.88
C LEU A 109 16.03 -12.09 -17.36
N PRO A 110 16.92 -11.62 -18.26
CA PRO A 110 16.67 -11.68 -19.69
C PRO A 110 16.40 -13.11 -20.15
N ASP A 111 15.29 -13.34 -20.85
CA ASP A 111 14.96 -14.64 -21.46
C ASP A 111 15.16 -14.59 -22.99
N THR A 112 15.54 -15.74 -23.56
CA THR A 112 15.73 -15.94 -24.99
C THR A 112 14.60 -16.78 -25.56
N PHE A 113 14.01 -16.33 -26.66
CA PHE A 113 12.88 -16.99 -27.30
C PHE A 113 13.30 -17.56 -28.65
N SER A 114 13.15 -18.87 -28.82
CA SER A 114 13.60 -19.59 -30.02
C SER A 114 12.71 -19.37 -31.25
N SER A 115 11.47 -18.93 -31.04
CA SER A 115 10.49 -18.69 -32.10
C SER A 115 9.63 -17.49 -31.71
N THR A 116 9.79 -16.38 -32.43
CA THR A 116 8.97 -15.18 -32.29
C THR A 116 8.69 -14.61 -33.67
N THR A 117 7.54 -13.96 -33.83
CA THR A 117 7.21 -13.20 -35.05
C THR A 117 7.12 -11.73 -34.70
N VAL A 118 7.87 -10.89 -35.40
CA VAL A 118 7.85 -9.44 -35.22
C VAL A 118 7.12 -8.80 -36.40
N TYR A 119 6.17 -7.93 -36.11
CA TYR A 119 5.39 -7.18 -37.10
C TYR A 119 5.65 -5.68 -36.93
N PHE A 120 6.08 -5.06 -38.02
CA PHE A 120 6.26 -3.62 -38.13
C PHE A 120 5.19 -3.08 -39.06
N SER A 121 4.39 -2.13 -38.58
CA SER A 121 3.41 -1.43 -39.40
C SER A 121 3.62 0.06 -39.27
N ASP A 122 3.50 0.75 -40.40
CA ASP A 122 3.36 2.19 -40.43
C ASP A 122 1.91 2.54 -40.82
N ILE A 123 1.39 3.63 -40.28
CA ILE A 123 0.03 4.10 -40.58
C ILE A 123 0.12 5.10 -41.72
N ASN A 124 -0.22 4.63 -42.92
CA ASN A 124 -0.30 5.47 -44.09
C ASN A 124 -1.28 6.64 -43.85
N GLY A 125 -0.83 7.87 -44.14
CA GLY A 125 -1.64 9.07 -44.00
C GLY A 125 -1.79 9.59 -42.57
N PHE A 126 -1.05 9.06 -41.59
CA PHE A 126 -1.10 9.57 -40.21
C PHE A 126 -0.81 11.07 -40.12
N THR A 127 0.23 11.54 -40.81
CA THR A 127 0.58 12.98 -40.81
C THR A 127 -0.55 13.83 -41.38
N GLU A 128 -1.23 13.37 -42.43
CA GLU A 128 -2.36 14.08 -43.04
C GLU A 128 -3.58 14.09 -42.12
N LEU A 129 -3.87 12.95 -41.47
CA LEU A 129 -4.96 12.80 -40.51
C LEU A 129 -4.78 13.74 -39.31
N ILE A 130 -3.56 13.85 -38.78
CA ILE A 130 -3.23 14.76 -37.68
C ILE A 130 -3.26 16.22 -38.15
N ALA A 131 -2.74 16.52 -39.34
CA ALA A 131 -2.77 17.86 -39.91
C ALA A 131 -4.18 18.37 -40.23
N ALA A 132 -5.14 17.47 -40.46
CA ALA A 132 -6.54 17.81 -40.66
C ALA A 132 -7.26 18.27 -39.37
N ALA A 133 -6.69 17.98 -38.19
CA ALA A 133 -7.20 18.52 -36.94
C ALA A 133 -6.79 19.99 -36.78
N HIS A 134 -7.75 20.87 -36.52
CA HIS A 134 -7.49 22.31 -36.45
C HIS A 134 -7.13 22.77 -35.04
N THR A 135 -7.45 21.97 -34.02
CA THR A 135 -7.16 22.28 -32.62
C THR A 135 -6.33 21.19 -31.95
N PRO A 136 -5.55 21.53 -30.90
CA PRO A 136 -4.84 20.55 -30.08
C PRO A 136 -5.78 19.50 -29.47
N VAL A 137 -7.00 19.90 -29.09
CA VAL A 137 -8.01 19.01 -28.51
C VAL A 137 -8.49 17.99 -29.53
N GLU A 138 -8.79 18.41 -30.76
CA GLU A 138 -9.15 17.51 -31.86
C GLU A 138 -8.00 16.55 -32.20
N THR A 139 -6.76 17.04 -32.20
CA THR A 139 -5.58 16.19 -32.42
C THR A 139 -5.51 15.05 -31.41
N ILE A 140 -5.67 15.37 -30.11
CA ILE A 140 -5.69 14.37 -29.04
C ILE A 140 -6.85 13.39 -29.23
N PHE A 141 -8.03 13.88 -29.61
CA PHE A 141 -9.19 13.03 -29.85
C PHE A 141 -8.97 12.03 -31.00
N VAL A 142 -8.42 12.49 -32.12
CA VAL A 142 -8.09 11.65 -33.28
C VAL A 142 -7.04 10.61 -32.90
N MET A 143 -5.97 11.01 -32.20
CA MET A 143 -4.94 10.09 -31.71
C MET A 143 -5.54 9.02 -30.78
N ASN A 144 -6.31 9.43 -29.76
CA ASN A 144 -6.94 8.48 -28.85
C ASN A 144 -7.86 7.50 -29.58
N THR A 145 -8.63 7.98 -30.55
CA THR A 145 -9.52 7.12 -31.35
C THR A 145 -8.72 6.09 -32.16
N LEU A 146 -7.63 6.52 -32.79
CA LEU A 146 -6.75 5.65 -33.57
C LEU A 146 -6.08 4.59 -32.69
N TYR A 147 -5.40 5.01 -31.61
CA TYR A 147 -4.71 4.09 -30.70
C TYR A 147 -5.68 3.10 -30.06
N ASN A 148 -6.86 3.55 -29.61
CA ASN A 148 -7.87 2.68 -29.03
C ASN A 148 -8.39 1.64 -30.04
N THR A 149 -8.59 2.04 -31.30
CA THR A 149 -9.06 1.13 -32.36
C THR A 149 -8.00 0.06 -32.66
N CYS A 150 -6.74 0.46 -32.77
CA CYS A 150 -5.62 -0.46 -32.96
C CYS A 150 -5.47 -1.40 -31.76
N ASP A 151 -5.47 -0.89 -30.54
CA ASP A 151 -5.34 -1.67 -29.31
C ASP A 151 -6.49 -2.69 -29.16
N THR A 152 -7.73 -2.30 -29.47
CA THR A 152 -8.89 -3.21 -29.48
C THR A 152 -8.74 -4.36 -30.49
N LEU A 153 -8.07 -4.11 -31.63
CA LEU A 153 -7.79 -5.14 -32.62
C LEU A 153 -6.68 -6.09 -32.15
N ILE A 154 -5.63 -5.53 -31.55
CA ILE A 154 -4.47 -6.25 -30.99
C ILE A 154 -4.94 -7.19 -29.87
N GLU A 155 -5.81 -6.73 -28.97
CA GLU A 155 -6.34 -7.53 -27.85
C GLU A 155 -7.04 -8.84 -28.27
N LYS A 156 -7.57 -8.90 -29.51
CA LYS A 156 -8.22 -10.10 -30.06
C LYS A 156 -7.24 -11.15 -30.59
N HIS A 157 -5.97 -10.80 -30.68
CA HIS A 157 -4.92 -11.66 -31.24
C HIS A 157 -3.87 -11.98 -30.16
N ASP A 158 -3.17 -13.10 -30.34
CA ASP A 158 -2.06 -13.49 -29.46
C ASP A 158 -0.77 -12.73 -29.83
N VAL A 159 -0.82 -11.41 -29.62
CA VAL A 159 0.27 -10.47 -29.92
C VAL A 159 0.45 -9.48 -28.78
N PHE A 160 1.70 -9.14 -28.49
CA PHE A 160 2.10 -8.16 -27.51
C PHE A 160 2.58 -6.88 -28.21
N LYS A 161 2.05 -5.73 -27.78
CA LYS A 161 2.51 -4.40 -28.22
C LYS A 161 3.80 -4.07 -27.48
N VAL A 162 4.92 -3.98 -28.20
CA VAL A 162 6.22 -3.70 -27.57
C VAL A 162 6.39 -2.21 -27.34
N GLU A 163 6.30 -1.42 -28.41
CA GLU A 163 6.49 0.03 -28.38
C GLU A 163 5.73 0.65 -29.56
N THR A 164 5.33 1.91 -29.41
CA THR A 164 4.82 2.73 -30.52
C THR A 164 5.67 3.98 -30.66
N VAL A 165 6.08 4.29 -31.88
CA VAL A 165 6.80 5.53 -32.19
C VAL A 165 6.04 6.23 -33.31
N LYS A 166 5.26 7.25 -32.93
CA LYS A 166 4.40 8.03 -33.84
C LYS A 166 3.34 7.14 -34.51
N ASP A 167 3.45 6.98 -35.83
CA ASP A 167 2.64 6.17 -36.74
C ASP A 167 3.11 4.72 -36.84
N ALA A 168 4.28 4.39 -36.28
CA ALA A 168 4.80 3.05 -36.28
C ALA A 168 4.32 2.22 -35.08
N TYR A 169 3.79 1.02 -35.38
CA TYR A 169 3.43 -0.01 -34.40
C TYR A 169 4.38 -1.19 -34.50
N LEU A 170 4.96 -1.54 -33.35
CA LEU A 170 5.76 -2.75 -33.18
C LEU A 170 4.99 -3.78 -32.36
N LEU A 171 4.59 -4.86 -33.03
CA LEU A 171 3.89 -5.98 -32.41
C LEU A 171 4.76 -7.22 -32.45
N VAL A 172 4.69 -8.04 -31.40
CA VAL A 172 5.42 -9.31 -31.34
C VAL A 172 4.50 -10.42 -30.90
N SER A 173 4.53 -11.54 -31.62
CA SER A 173 3.90 -12.80 -31.22
C SER A 173 4.95 -13.79 -30.73
N GLY A 174 4.60 -14.60 -29.74
CA GLY A 174 5.51 -15.52 -29.05
C GLY A 174 6.25 -14.91 -27.85
N LEU A 175 5.89 -13.68 -27.45
CA LEU A 175 6.35 -13.00 -26.24
C LEU A 175 5.16 -12.47 -25.40
N PRO A 176 5.27 -12.45 -24.06
CA PRO A 176 6.27 -13.17 -23.26
C PRO A 176 5.96 -14.68 -23.18
N THR A 177 4.79 -15.10 -23.66
CA THR A 177 4.35 -16.49 -23.63
C THR A 177 4.70 -17.15 -24.95
N ARG A 178 5.45 -18.25 -24.89
CA ARG A 178 5.85 -19.01 -26.08
C ARG A 178 4.60 -19.63 -26.71
N ASN A 179 4.23 -19.19 -27.90
CA ASN A 179 3.23 -19.83 -28.73
C ASN A 179 3.96 -20.73 -29.76
N GLY A 180 3.74 -22.04 -29.70
CA GLY A 180 4.47 -23.01 -30.53
C GLY A 180 4.25 -22.90 -32.05
N ASN A 181 3.49 -21.90 -32.50
CA ASN A 181 3.19 -21.62 -33.91
C ASN A 181 3.50 -20.15 -34.21
N PRO A 182 4.54 -19.83 -34.99
CA PRO A 182 4.71 -18.47 -35.50
C PRO A 182 3.50 -18.10 -36.36
N LEU A 183 2.99 -16.88 -36.20
CA LEU A 183 1.91 -16.35 -37.03
C LEU A 183 2.33 -16.49 -38.50
N ARG A 184 1.48 -17.12 -39.32
CA ARG A 184 1.74 -17.19 -40.76
C ARG A 184 1.74 -15.76 -41.30
N PRO A 185 2.73 -15.38 -42.12
CA PRO A 185 2.74 -14.07 -42.75
C PRO A 185 1.45 -13.92 -43.56
N VAL A 186 0.66 -12.90 -43.23
CA VAL A 186 -0.47 -12.47 -44.06
C VAL A 186 0.14 -11.81 -45.28
N ARG A 187 -0.08 -12.42 -46.46
CA ARG A 187 0.32 -11.86 -47.76
C ARG A 187 -0.60 -10.71 -48.14
#